data_AF-A0A166F4I9-F1
#
_entry.id   AF-A0A166F4I9-F1
#
_cell.length_a   1.000
_cell.length_b   1.000
_cell.length_c   1.000
_cell.angle_alpha   90.00
_cell.angle_beta   90.00
_cell.angle_gamma   90.00
#
_symmetry.space_group_name_H-M   'P 1'
#
loop_
_entity.id
_entity.type
_entity.pdbx_description
1 polymer ?
#
loop_
_entity_poly.entity_id
_entity_poly.type
_entity_poly.pdbx_seq_one_letter_code
_entity_poly.pdbx_strand_id
1 'polypeptide(L)'
;MKVNCRLQASSPFTTLKKDNSTLPINTIFKLPVPVPKWPPGTNFASGEIDLGALHVSQITSFNKVWATYEGGPDNLGATFYEPTSIPEEFFMLGCYGQPNNQTLYGWVLVAKDASLPADPPGLTLPIDYTLVWSSESQKIKQDDVGYIWLPVPPDGYTSVGHIVTTSPQKPPIDKVRVVRSVLTESVETDTWIWGANDGFNIYSLRPMERGIKALGISVGTFIAKKDGEEMSLSCLKNLNLSYPSMPNLDQVQALIQAYAPVVYFHPDEKYFPSSVSWFFQNGALLYTKGQESNPVLIAQDGSNLPQNGSNDGNYWIDLPTDKNASDSLKKGNLQSAESYIHIKPALGGTFTDIAVWIFYPFNGTGKIN
;
A
#
# COMPACT_ATOMS: atom_id res chain seq x y z
N MET A 1 -3.43 -29.78 2.04
CA MET A 1 -3.24 -30.52 0.77
C MET A 1 -1.78 -30.36 0.36
N LYS A 2 -1.00 -31.45 0.24
CA LYS A 2 0.43 -31.39 -0.12
C LYS A 2 0.56 -31.05 -1.61
N VAL A 3 1.06 -29.86 -1.94
CA VAL A 3 1.38 -29.47 -3.32
C VAL A 3 2.90 -29.48 -3.46
N ASN A 4 3.40 -30.40 -4.30
CA ASN A 4 4.80 -30.51 -4.68
C ASN A 4 5.05 -29.55 -5.84
N CYS A 5 5.67 -28.39 -5.59
CA CYS A 5 6.15 -27.51 -6.66
C CYS A 5 7.67 -27.62 -6.77
N ARG A 6 8.13 -28.32 -7.81
CA ARG A 6 9.46 -28.06 -8.41
C ARG A 6 9.29 -26.90 -9.36
N LEU A 7 10.10 -25.84 -9.24
CA LEU A 7 10.96 -25.33 -10.33
C LEU A 7 11.70 -24.02 -9.96
N GLN A 8 12.96 -24.02 -10.42
CA GLN A 8 13.85 -22.93 -10.85
C GLN A 8 13.92 -21.63 -10.03
N ALA A 9 15.04 -21.49 -9.34
CA ALA A 9 15.51 -20.23 -8.77
C ALA A 9 15.88 -19.23 -9.86
N SER A 10 15.18 -18.10 -9.90
CA SER A 10 15.70 -16.85 -10.46
C SER A 10 15.66 -15.80 -9.35
N SER A 11 16.84 -15.41 -8.85
CA SER A 11 16.96 -14.30 -7.91
C SER A 11 16.62 -12.98 -8.62
N PRO A 12 15.65 -12.18 -8.13
CA PRO A 12 15.31 -10.90 -8.74
C PRO A 12 16.35 -9.80 -8.43
N PHE A 13 17.31 -10.06 -7.54
CA PHE A 13 18.39 -9.11 -7.23
C PHE A 13 19.57 -9.34 -8.18
N THR A 14 19.34 -9.16 -9.47
CA THR A 14 20.45 -8.90 -10.38
C THR A 14 20.72 -7.41 -10.30
N THR A 15 21.86 -7.02 -9.73
CA THR A 15 22.39 -5.66 -9.79
C THR A 15 22.44 -5.24 -11.26
N LEU A 16 21.48 -4.40 -11.66
CA LEU A 16 21.50 -3.78 -12.98
C LEU A 16 22.82 -3.02 -13.10
N LYS A 17 23.65 -3.42 -14.06
CA LYS A 17 24.82 -2.64 -14.47
C LYS A 17 24.33 -1.23 -14.77
N LYS A 18 24.93 -0.25 -14.10
CA LYS A 18 24.77 1.18 -14.37
C LYS A 18 25.19 1.43 -15.83
N ASP A 19 24.22 1.41 -16.73
CA ASP A 19 24.41 1.98 -18.05
C ASP A 19 24.19 3.49 -17.91
N ASN A 20 25.25 4.27 -18.08
CA ASN A 20 25.37 5.66 -17.66
C ASN A 20 24.60 6.66 -18.57
N SER A 21 23.55 6.24 -19.29
CA SER A 21 22.91 7.06 -20.32
C SER A 21 21.41 7.33 -20.16
N THR A 22 20.69 6.63 -19.26
CA THR A 22 19.24 6.83 -19.10
C THR A 22 18.82 6.87 -17.63
N LEU A 23 18.05 7.90 -17.25
CA LEU A 23 17.45 8.01 -15.92
C LEU A 23 16.48 6.83 -15.66
N PRO A 24 16.43 6.27 -14.43
CA PRO A 24 15.52 5.18 -14.07
C PRO A 24 14.07 5.40 -14.52
N ILE A 25 13.58 6.64 -14.36
CA ILE A 25 12.21 7.06 -14.72
C ILE A 25 11.80 6.77 -16.17
N ASN A 26 12.77 6.66 -17.09
CA ASN A 26 12.51 6.36 -18.50
C ASN A 26 12.16 4.88 -18.73
N THR A 27 12.17 4.07 -17.68
CA THR A 27 11.80 2.65 -17.73
C THR A 27 10.59 2.39 -16.84
N ILE A 28 9.68 1.53 -17.28
CA ILE A 28 8.49 1.14 -16.53
C ILE A 28 8.81 -0.10 -15.68
N PHE A 29 8.47 -0.05 -14.39
CA PHE A 29 8.55 -1.19 -13.50
C PHE A 29 7.66 -2.33 -14.02
N LYS A 30 8.20 -3.53 -14.08
CA LYS A 30 7.45 -4.74 -14.44
C LYS A 30 7.59 -5.75 -13.32
N LEU A 31 6.47 -6.36 -12.96
CA LEU A 31 6.51 -7.52 -12.06
C LEU A 31 7.36 -8.63 -12.70
N PRO A 32 8.13 -9.38 -11.89
CA PRO A 32 9.00 -10.44 -12.40
C PRO A 32 8.21 -11.59 -13.04
N VAL A 33 6.94 -11.73 -12.69
CA VAL A 33 6.01 -12.71 -13.24
C VAL A 33 4.67 -12.03 -13.60
N PRO A 34 3.97 -12.49 -14.65
CA PRO A 34 2.63 -12.01 -14.96
C PRO A 34 1.66 -12.27 -13.81
N VAL A 35 0.66 -11.39 -13.67
CA VAL A 35 -0.41 -11.58 -12.69
C VAL A 35 -1.24 -12.81 -13.07
N PRO A 36 -1.43 -13.79 -12.15
CA PRO A 36 -2.27 -14.96 -12.41
C PRO A 36 -3.72 -14.60 -12.70
N LYS A 37 -4.43 -15.51 -13.36
CA LYS A 37 -5.89 -15.41 -13.44
C LYS A 37 -6.50 -15.82 -12.11
N TRP A 38 -7.33 -14.96 -11.56
CA TRP A 38 -8.00 -15.21 -10.30
C TRP A 38 -9.21 -16.14 -10.48
N PRO A 39 -9.48 -17.01 -9.48
CA PRO A 39 -10.76 -17.71 -9.39
C PRO A 39 -11.94 -16.73 -9.42
N PRO A 40 -13.13 -17.18 -9.88
CA PRO A 40 -14.32 -16.33 -9.88
C PRO A 40 -14.68 -15.88 -8.47
N GLY A 41 -15.31 -14.71 -8.38
CA GLY A 41 -15.75 -14.12 -7.12
C GLY A 41 -16.73 -12.98 -7.38
N THR A 42 -16.82 -12.07 -6.42
CA THR A 42 -17.61 -10.85 -6.54
C THR A 42 -16.85 -9.80 -7.34
N ASN A 43 -16.21 -8.83 -6.68
CA ASN A 43 -15.59 -7.68 -7.33
C ASN A 43 -14.07 -7.61 -7.13
N PHE A 44 -13.45 -8.63 -6.51
CA PHE A 44 -12.00 -8.69 -6.39
C PHE A 44 -11.34 -8.72 -7.78
N ALA A 45 -10.36 -7.83 -7.98
CA ALA A 45 -9.59 -7.69 -9.22
C ALA A 45 -10.44 -7.46 -10.49
N SER A 46 -11.64 -6.87 -10.35
CA SER A 46 -12.50 -6.46 -11.48
C SER A 46 -11.93 -5.27 -12.28
N GLY A 47 -11.02 -4.50 -11.67
CA GLY A 47 -10.51 -3.22 -12.21
C GLY A 47 -11.30 -1.99 -11.74
N GLU A 48 -12.38 -2.18 -10.98
CA GLU A 48 -13.24 -1.12 -10.47
C GLU A 48 -13.64 -1.39 -9.02
N ILE A 49 -13.62 -0.36 -8.18
CA ILE A 49 -13.98 -0.44 -6.77
C ILE A 49 -15.15 0.52 -6.52
N ASP A 50 -16.22 -0.02 -5.96
CA ASP A 50 -17.35 0.75 -5.48
C ASP A 50 -17.07 1.29 -4.07
N LEU A 51 -17.00 2.62 -3.95
CA LEU A 51 -16.83 3.35 -2.70
C LEU A 51 -18.16 3.79 -2.07
N GLY A 52 -19.30 3.34 -2.62
CA GLY A 52 -20.66 3.63 -2.20
C GLY A 52 -21.28 4.80 -2.94
N ALA A 53 -20.57 5.93 -3.01
CA ALA A 53 -21.01 7.13 -3.75
C ALA A 53 -20.25 7.34 -5.07
N LEU A 54 -19.04 6.78 -5.17
CA LEU A 54 -18.17 6.87 -6.33
C LEU A 54 -17.69 5.48 -6.70
N HIS A 55 -17.56 5.21 -7.99
CA HIS A 55 -16.73 4.11 -8.45
C HIS A 55 -15.36 4.65 -8.82
N VAL A 56 -14.31 3.90 -8.49
CA VAL A 56 -12.93 4.26 -8.82
C VAL A 56 -12.24 3.16 -9.61
N SER A 57 -11.34 3.56 -10.51
CA SER A 57 -10.48 2.66 -11.27
C SER A 57 -9.05 3.14 -11.22
N GLN A 58 -8.11 2.20 -11.14
CA GLN A 58 -6.68 2.49 -11.09
C GLN A 58 -6.10 2.61 -12.50
N ILE A 59 -5.46 3.74 -12.79
CA ILE A 59 -4.73 3.99 -14.04
C ILE A 59 -3.24 3.90 -13.79
N THR A 60 -2.55 3.11 -14.61
CA THR A 60 -1.09 2.93 -14.61
C THR A 60 -0.43 3.36 -15.92
N SER A 61 -1.24 3.82 -16.89
CA SER A 61 -0.80 4.36 -18.18
C SER A 61 -0.78 5.88 -18.16
N PHE A 62 0.32 6.47 -18.61
CA PHE A 62 0.61 7.88 -18.41
C PHE A 62 1.19 8.53 -19.67
N ASN A 63 0.80 9.79 -19.91
CA ASN A 63 1.49 10.70 -20.81
C ASN A 63 2.40 11.60 -19.96
N LYS A 64 3.68 11.69 -20.34
CA LYS A 64 4.60 12.64 -19.73
C LYS A 64 4.17 14.06 -20.09
N VAL A 65 4.04 14.93 -19.08
CA VAL A 65 3.70 16.34 -19.25
C VAL A 65 4.91 17.23 -19.07
N TRP A 66 5.62 17.10 -17.95
CA TRP A 66 6.76 17.95 -17.61
C TRP A 66 7.80 17.16 -16.82
N ALA A 67 9.09 17.42 -17.05
CA ALA A 67 10.16 16.94 -16.19
C ALA A 67 11.18 18.04 -15.90
N THR A 68 11.68 17.97 -14.68
CA THR A 68 12.91 18.61 -14.23
C THR A 68 13.96 17.53 -14.00
N TYR A 69 15.22 17.86 -14.21
CA TYR A 69 16.38 16.96 -14.18
C TYR A 69 17.40 17.34 -13.10
N GLU A 70 16.98 18.17 -12.16
CA GLU A 70 17.72 18.59 -10.98
C GLU A 70 16.77 18.88 -9.82
N GLY A 71 17.31 18.94 -8.60
CA GLY A 71 16.53 19.00 -7.36
C GLY A 71 15.93 17.64 -6.97
N GLY A 72 15.30 17.59 -5.81
CA GLY A 72 14.69 16.35 -5.27
C GLY A 72 15.71 15.26 -4.89
N PRO A 73 15.23 14.03 -4.65
CA PRO A 73 16.07 12.89 -4.31
C PRO A 73 17.19 12.64 -5.34
N ASP A 74 18.41 12.41 -4.84
CA ASP A 74 19.64 12.21 -5.63
C ASP A 74 19.98 13.33 -6.62
N ASN A 75 19.31 14.50 -6.51
CA ASN A 75 19.42 15.61 -7.46
C ASN A 75 19.15 15.21 -8.91
N LEU A 76 18.27 14.21 -9.13
CA LEU A 76 17.91 13.73 -10.47
C LEU A 76 16.63 14.39 -11.01
N GLY A 77 15.98 15.23 -10.21
CA GLY A 77 14.72 15.87 -10.54
C GLY A 77 13.51 14.94 -10.42
N ALA A 78 12.40 15.34 -11.01
CA ALA A 78 11.13 14.61 -11.00
C ALA A 78 10.41 14.75 -12.33
N THR A 79 9.54 13.79 -12.62
CA THR A 79 8.70 13.79 -13.82
C THR A 79 7.23 13.70 -13.42
N PHE A 80 6.41 14.49 -14.14
CA PHE A 80 4.99 14.67 -13.92
C PHE A 80 4.21 14.21 -15.14
N TYR A 81 3.07 13.59 -14.87
CA TYR A 81 2.29 12.85 -15.85
C TYR A 81 0.81 13.14 -15.70
N GLU A 82 0.10 13.04 -16.83
CA GLU A 82 -1.35 12.92 -16.84
C GLU A 82 -1.74 11.46 -17.12
N PRO A 83 -2.79 10.93 -16.45
CA PRO A 83 -3.30 9.61 -16.75
C PRO A 83 -3.86 9.57 -18.18
N THR A 84 -3.74 8.40 -18.80
CA THR A 84 -4.21 8.11 -20.17
C THR A 84 -5.02 6.83 -20.19
N SER A 85 -5.77 6.62 -21.27
CA SER A 85 -6.65 5.45 -21.41
C SER A 85 -7.67 5.36 -20.28
N ILE A 86 -8.20 6.54 -19.88
CA ILE A 86 -9.25 6.64 -18.87
C ILE A 86 -10.51 5.95 -19.42
N PRO A 87 -11.11 5.00 -18.68
CA PRO A 87 -12.33 4.34 -19.11
C PRO A 87 -13.48 5.32 -19.34
N GLU A 88 -14.43 4.94 -20.19
CA GLU A 88 -15.62 5.75 -20.46
C GLU A 88 -16.36 6.08 -19.16
N GLU A 89 -16.89 7.32 -19.06
CA GLU A 89 -17.56 7.88 -17.87
C GLU A 89 -16.66 8.17 -16.67
N PHE A 90 -15.40 7.72 -16.65
CA PHE A 90 -14.46 8.07 -15.58
C PHE A 90 -13.77 9.40 -15.86
N PHE A 91 -13.45 10.12 -14.79
CA PHE A 91 -12.80 11.41 -14.84
C PHE A 91 -11.48 11.41 -14.06
N MET A 92 -10.52 12.17 -14.59
CA MET A 92 -9.26 12.47 -13.92
C MET A 92 -9.50 13.29 -12.65
N LEU A 93 -8.76 12.94 -11.59
CA LEU A 93 -8.80 13.63 -10.30
C LEU A 93 -7.52 14.44 -9.99
N GLY A 94 -6.46 14.24 -10.79
CA GLY A 94 -5.20 14.97 -10.68
C GLY A 94 -4.06 14.29 -11.44
N CYS A 95 -2.95 15.01 -11.59
CA CYS A 95 -1.72 14.50 -12.19
C CYS A 95 -0.94 13.60 -11.22
N TYR A 96 -0.13 12.73 -11.81
CA TYR A 96 0.86 11.92 -11.12
C TYR A 96 2.23 12.59 -11.15
N GLY A 97 3.06 12.34 -10.14
CA GLY A 97 4.45 12.79 -10.12
C GLY A 97 5.32 11.85 -9.30
N GLN A 98 6.56 11.64 -9.74
CA GLN A 98 7.55 10.87 -8.96
C GLN A 98 8.99 11.36 -9.20
N PRO A 99 9.91 11.08 -8.25
CA PRO A 99 11.33 11.30 -8.44
C PRO A 99 11.90 10.54 -9.64
N ASN A 100 12.92 11.12 -10.28
CA ASN A 100 13.56 10.49 -11.44
C ASN A 100 14.54 9.36 -11.08
N ASN A 101 14.86 9.19 -9.80
CA ASN A 101 15.78 8.17 -9.29
C ASN A 101 15.14 6.77 -9.20
N GLN A 102 13.87 6.63 -9.58
CA GLN A 102 13.13 5.37 -9.59
C GLN A 102 12.48 5.13 -10.95
N THR A 103 12.32 3.86 -11.32
CA THR A 103 11.54 3.45 -12.51
C THR A 103 10.10 3.96 -12.39
N LEU A 104 9.38 4.17 -13.50
CA LEU A 104 7.96 4.51 -13.44
C LEU A 104 7.16 3.32 -12.89
N TYR A 105 6.59 3.44 -11.69
CA TYR A 105 5.82 2.37 -11.01
C TYR A 105 4.46 2.83 -10.47
N GLY A 106 4.16 4.12 -10.60
CA GLY A 106 3.01 4.75 -9.99
C GLY A 106 1.65 4.40 -10.57
N TRP A 107 0.64 4.97 -9.95
CA TRP A 107 -0.76 4.88 -10.35
C TRP A 107 -1.51 6.13 -9.87
N VAL A 108 -2.66 6.39 -10.48
CA VAL A 108 -3.68 7.31 -9.96
C VAL A 108 -5.04 6.65 -10.00
N LEU A 109 -5.95 7.08 -9.11
CA LEU A 109 -7.36 6.75 -9.23
C LEU A 109 -8.07 7.78 -10.12
N VAL A 110 -8.90 7.28 -11.02
CA VAL A 110 -9.96 8.04 -11.69
C VAL A 110 -11.30 7.65 -11.08
N ALA A 111 -12.29 8.52 -11.16
CA ALA A 111 -13.59 8.28 -10.53
C ALA A 111 -14.77 8.61 -11.45
N LYS A 112 -15.90 7.96 -11.18
CA LYS A 112 -17.22 8.34 -11.68
C LYS A 112 -18.26 8.24 -10.57
N ASP A 113 -19.39 8.91 -10.72
CA ASP A 113 -20.51 8.77 -9.78
C ASP A 113 -21.09 7.36 -9.82
N ALA A 114 -21.36 6.78 -8.65
CA ALA A 114 -22.06 5.50 -8.55
C ALA A 114 -23.51 5.70 -9.03
N SER A 115 -23.97 4.84 -9.95
CA SER A 115 -25.16 5.08 -10.80
C SER A 115 -26.49 5.16 -10.04
N LEU A 116 -26.79 6.35 -9.49
CA LEU A 116 -28.09 6.95 -9.15
C LEU A 116 -27.83 8.46 -9.11
N PRO A 117 -28.75 9.36 -9.53
CA PRO A 117 -28.52 10.79 -9.33
C PRO A 117 -28.57 11.09 -7.82
N ALA A 118 -27.40 11.17 -7.19
CA ALA A 118 -27.24 11.89 -5.93
C ALA A 118 -27.31 13.38 -6.26
N ASP A 119 -28.27 14.10 -5.67
CA ASP A 119 -28.33 15.56 -5.76
C ASP A 119 -27.85 16.16 -4.42
N PRO A 120 -26.74 16.91 -4.39
CA PRO A 120 -25.80 17.16 -5.48
C PRO A 120 -24.86 15.96 -5.77
N PRO A 121 -24.26 15.89 -6.98
CA PRO A 121 -23.42 14.77 -7.40
C PRO A 121 -22.14 14.65 -6.56
N GLY A 122 -21.49 13.49 -6.63
CA GLY A 122 -20.20 13.26 -5.98
C GLY A 122 -19.05 13.95 -6.69
N LEU A 123 -19.14 14.10 -8.02
CA LEU A 123 -18.15 14.79 -8.85
C LEU A 123 -18.76 16.01 -9.56
N THR A 124 -17.98 17.08 -9.68
CA THR A 124 -18.36 18.25 -10.48
C THR A 124 -17.15 18.92 -11.12
N LEU A 125 -17.41 19.85 -12.04
CA LEU A 125 -16.37 20.68 -12.64
C LEU A 125 -15.83 21.67 -11.59
N PRO A 126 -14.52 21.95 -11.58
CA PRO A 126 -14.03 23.15 -10.91
C PRO A 126 -14.68 24.40 -11.52
N ILE A 127 -14.61 25.52 -10.80
CA ILE A 127 -15.09 26.82 -11.30
C ILE A 127 -13.96 27.67 -11.89
N ASP A 128 -12.71 27.40 -11.49
CA ASP A 128 -11.51 28.05 -12.00
C ASP A 128 -10.25 27.23 -11.67
N TYR A 129 -9.07 27.75 -11.99
CA TYR A 129 -7.77 27.27 -11.53
C TYR A 129 -6.92 28.39 -10.94
N THR A 130 -6.26 28.09 -9.82
CA THR A 130 -5.23 28.95 -9.21
C THR A 130 -3.84 28.44 -9.60
N LEU A 131 -2.97 29.31 -10.10
CA LEU A 131 -1.57 28.96 -10.33
C LEU A 131 -0.84 28.87 -8.99
N VAL A 132 -0.36 27.67 -8.63
CA VAL A 132 0.38 27.42 -7.39
C VAL A 132 1.86 27.74 -7.58
N TRP A 133 2.42 27.28 -8.70
CA TRP A 133 3.84 27.44 -9.00
C TRP A 133 4.11 27.32 -10.50
N SER A 134 5.15 27.98 -10.97
CA SER A 134 5.70 27.79 -12.31
C SER A 134 7.23 27.79 -12.28
N SER A 135 7.82 27.14 -13.28
CA SER A 135 9.27 27.14 -13.46
C SER A 135 9.79 28.28 -14.36
N GLU A 136 8.95 29.24 -14.78
CA GLU A 136 9.33 30.32 -15.71
C GLU A 136 10.54 31.13 -15.21
N SER A 137 10.53 31.46 -13.91
CA SER A 137 11.60 32.24 -13.27
C SER A 137 12.76 31.39 -12.77
N GLN A 138 12.67 30.07 -12.89
CA GLN A 138 13.61 29.12 -12.33
C GLN A 138 14.72 28.79 -13.34
N LYS A 139 15.96 28.83 -12.87
CA LYS A 139 17.12 28.42 -13.66
C LYS A 139 17.43 26.94 -13.43
N ILE A 140 16.46 26.08 -13.74
CA ILE A 140 16.58 24.63 -13.56
C ILE A 140 16.71 23.89 -14.90
N LYS A 141 17.44 22.78 -14.92
CA LYS A 141 17.46 21.86 -16.04
C LYS A 141 16.12 21.14 -16.16
N GLN A 142 15.36 21.42 -17.21
CA GLN A 142 14.00 20.88 -17.44
C GLN A 142 13.71 20.69 -18.93
N ASP A 143 12.60 20.03 -19.26
CA ASP A 143 12.14 19.91 -20.66
C ASP A 143 11.66 21.25 -21.23
N ASP A 144 10.57 21.76 -20.65
CA ASP A 144 9.91 23.03 -20.95
C ASP A 144 9.51 23.67 -19.60
N VAL A 145 8.90 24.84 -19.63
CA VAL A 145 8.34 25.47 -18.45
C VAL A 145 7.13 24.67 -17.95
N GLY A 146 7.18 24.23 -16.69
CA GLY A 146 6.08 23.57 -16.02
C GLY A 146 5.23 24.56 -15.23
N TYR A 147 3.92 24.39 -15.28
CA TYR A 147 2.94 25.15 -14.49
C TYR A 147 2.10 24.18 -13.68
N ILE A 148 1.96 24.45 -12.38
CA ILE A 148 1.20 23.63 -11.46
C ILE A 148 -0.01 24.42 -10.99
N TRP A 149 -1.19 23.88 -11.29
CA TRP A 149 -2.47 24.49 -11.04
C TRP A 149 -3.25 23.72 -9.99
N LEU A 150 -3.90 24.44 -9.09
CA LEU A 150 -4.88 23.92 -8.15
C LEU A 150 -6.28 24.19 -8.72
N PRO A 151 -7.12 23.18 -8.96
CA PRO A 151 -8.52 23.39 -9.32
C PRO A 151 -9.23 24.10 -8.17
N VAL A 152 -10.02 25.13 -8.50
CA VAL A 152 -10.86 25.84 -7.53
C VAL A 152 -12.22 25.14 -7.49
N PRO A 153 -12.57 24.44 -6.41
CA PRO A 153 -13.85 23.77 -6.30
C PRO A 153 -15.00 24.78 -6.04
N PRO A 154 -16.24 24.50 -6.49
CA PRO A 154 -17.42 25.21 -6.00
C PRO A 154 -17.71 24.86 -4.52
N ASP A 155 -18.58 25.63 -3.89
CA ASP A 155 -18.99 25.41 -2.50
C ASP A 155 -19.48 23.98 -2.25
N GLY A 156 -18.98 23.35 -1.18
CA GLY A 156 -19.31 21.96 -0.82
C GLY A 156 -18.48 20.89 -1.55
N TYR A 157 -17.48 21.29 -2.32
CA TYR A 157 -16.52 20.39 -2.99
C TYR A 157 -15.08 20.72 -2.57
N THR A 158 -14.17 19.79 -2.84
CA THR A 158 -12.73 19.90 -2.56
C THR A 158 -11.91 19.28 -3.70
N SER A 159 -10.69 19.77 -3.86
CA SER A 159 -9.73 19.23 -4.81
C SER A 159 -8.95 18.08 -4.18
N VAL A 160 -8.64 17.04 -4.98
CA VAL A 160 -7.86 15.87 -4.52
C VAL A 160 -6.57 15.68 -5.31
N GLY A 161 -6.21 16.66 -6.16
CA GLY A 161 -4.97 16.65 -6.91
C GLY A 161 -4.71 17.96 -7.65
N HIS A 162 -3.46 18.15 -8.07
CA HIS A 162 -3.01 19.25 -8.91
C HIS A 162 -3.05 18.88 -10.40
N ILE A 163 -3.07 19.90 -11.27
CA ILE A 163 -2.89 19.75 -12.72
C ILE A 163 -1.56 20.35 -13.13
N VAL A 164 -0.84 19.65 -14.01
CA VAL A 164 0.42 20.11 -14.59
C VAL A 164 0.17 20.43 -16.07
N THR A 165 0.72 21.55 -16.54
CA THR A 165 0.73 21.95 -17.95
C THR A 165 2.10 22.48 -18.35
N THR A 166 2.34 22.60 -19.66
CA THR A 166 3.50 23.31 -20.24
C THR A 166 3.12 24.66 -20.86
N SER A 167 1.89 25.12 -20.61
CA SER A 167 1.35 26.38 -21.11
C SER A 167 0.96 27.28 -19.94
N PRO A 168 1.26 28.59 -20.01
CA PRO A 168 0.87 29.56 -18.99
C PRO A 168 -0.63 29.86 -18.98
N GLN A 169 -1.38 29.39 -19.98
CA GLN A 169 -2.83 29.53 -20.00
C GLN A 169 -3.46 28.53 -19.05
N LYS A 170 -4.57 28.94 -18.40
CA LYS A 170 -5.35 28.05 -17.54
C LYS A 170 -5.78 26.79 -18.31
N PRO A 171 -5.70 25.60 -17.69
CA PRO A 171 -6.19 24.39 -18.32
C PRO A 171 -7.71 24.44 -18.55
N PRO A 172 -8.24 23.63 -19.48
CA PRO A 172 -9.68 23.48 -19.66
C PRO A 172 -10.38 23.04 -18.38
N ILE A 173 -11.57 23.58 -18.11
CA ILE A 173 -12.30 23.33 -16.86
C ILE A 173 -12.76 21.87 -16.73
N ASP A 174 -12.98 21.20 -17.86
CA ASP A 174 -13.40 19.81 -17.96
C ASP A 174 -12.25 18.80 -17.85
N LYS A 175 -10.98 19.27 -17.77
CA LYS A 175 -9.78 18.43 -17.65
C LYS A 175 -9.75 17.58 -16.37
N VAL A 176 -10.42 18.01 -15.31
CA VAL A 176 -10.45 17.32 -14.01
C VAL A 176 -11.84 17.39 -13.40
N ARG A 177 -12.11 16.58 -12.39
CA ARG A 177 -13.25 16.74 -11.48
C ARG A 177 -12.78 17.02 -10.07
N VAL A 178 -13.56 17.83 -9.37
CA VAL A 178 -13.46 18.03 -7.92
C VAL A 178 -14.52 17.19 -7.22
N VAL A 179 -14.27 16.84 -5.96
CA VAL A 179 -15.02 15.82 -5.24
C VAL A 179 -15.85 16.49 -4.14
N ARG A 180 -17.09 16.06 -3.96
CA ARG A 180 -17.96 16.57 -2.90
C ARG A 180 -17.31 16.34 -1.53
N SER A 181 -17.21 17.36 -0.69
CA SER A 181 -16.36 17.32 0.50
C SER A 181 -16.74 16.23 1.50
N VAL A 182 -18.02 15.82 1.56
CA VAL A 182 -18.48 14.73 2.42
C VAL A 182 -17.97 13.34 1.99
N LEU A 183 -17.46 13.23 0.76
CA LEU A 183 -16.86 12.02 0.19
C LEU A 183 -15.33 12.02 0.31
N THR A 184 -14.78 12.91 1.13
CA THR A 184 -13.33 13.07 1.30
C THR A 184 -12.89 12.98 2.75
N GLU A 185 -11.59 12.77 2.96
CA GLU A 185 -10.92 12.76 4.26
C GLU A 185 -9.65 13.64 4.22
N SER A 186 -9.25 14.11 5.40
CA SER A 186 -8.03 14.90 5.58
C SER A 186 -6.77 14.10 5.24
N VAL A 187 -5.78 14.78 4.67
CA VAL A 187 -4.50 14.21 4.26
C VAL A 187 -3.34 14.80 5.05
N GLU A 188 -2.19 14.15 4.95
CA GLU A 188 -0.89 14.72 5.29
C GLU A 188 0.13 14.43 4.17
N THR A 189 1.22 15.19 4.16
CA THR A 189 2.37 14.93 3.30
C THR A 189 3.04 13.61 3.69
N ASP A 190 3.41 12.80 2.71
CA ASP A 190 4.10 11.53 2.92
C ASP A 190 5.57 11.61 2.46
N THR A 191 5.85 11.17 1.24
CA THR A 191 7.21 11.12 0.69
C THR A 191 7.49 12.37 -0.13
N TRP A 192 8.65 12.99 0.09
CA TRP A 192 9.13 14.13 -0.70
C TRP A 192 9.47 13.69 -2.13
N ILE A 193 8.84 14.33 -3.11
CA ILE A 193 9.02 14.02 -4.54
C ILE A 193 10.07 14.96 -5.15
N TRP A 194 9.92 16.26 -4.91
CA TRP A 194 10.75 17.28 -5.50
C TRP A 194 10.66 18.60 -4.73
N GLY A 195 11.65 19.46 -4.85
CA GLY A 195 11.59 20.82 -4.33
C GLY A 195 12.60 21.71 -5.05
N ALA A 196 12.30 23.01 -5.07
CA ALA A 196 13.19 24.05 -5.58
C ALA A 196 13.85 24.80 -4.41
N ASN A 197 14.90 25.57 -4.71
CA ASN A 197 15.66 26.32 -3.70
C ASN A 197 14.92 27.55 -3.15
N ASP A 198 13.64 27.73 -3.47
CA ASP A 198 12.80 28.89 -3.13
C ASP A 198 11.73 28.58 -2.06
N GLY A 199 11.85 27.43 -1.37
CA GLY A 199 10.88 26.97 -0.37
C GLY A 199 9.64 26.31 -0.98
N PHE A 200 9.60 26.09 -2.29
CA PHE A 200 8.57 25.29 -2.94
C PHE A 200 8.90 23.80 -2.88
N ASN A 201 7.91 22.99 -2.48
CA ASN A 201 8.05 21.56 -2.34
C ASN A 201 6.85 20.80 -2.89
N ILE A 202 7.12 19.60 -3.37
CA ILE A 202 6.15 18.64 -3.87
C ILE A 202 6.29 17.35 -3.07
N TYR A 203 5.17 16.87 -2.53
CA TYR A 203 5.09 15.64 -1.76
C TYR A 203 3.98 14.74 -2.31
N SER A 204 4.15 13.44 -2.14
CA SER A 204 3.02 12.51 -2.22
C SER A 204 2.06 12.72 -1.03
N LEU A 205 0.81 12.31 -1.20
CA LEU A 205 -0.25 12.43 -0.19
C LEU A 205 -0.68 11.09 0.37
N ARG A 206 -0.96 11.08 1.67
CA ARG A 206 -1.62 9.95 2.34
C ARG A 206 -2.74 10.43 3.28
N PRO A 207 -3.75 9.60 3.56
CA PRO A 207 -4.76 9.91 4.59
C PRO A 207 -4.12 10.12 5.96
N MET A 208 -4.63 11.10 6.72
CA MET A 208 -4.18 11.37 8.09
C MET A 208 -4.60 10.24 9.03
N GLU A 209 -5.87 9.85 9.00
CA GLU A 209 -6.38 8.69 9.73
C GLU A 209 -6.04 7.39 9.01
N ARG A 210 -5.46 6.43 9.74
CA ARG A 210 -4.97 5.15 9.19
C ARG A 210 -5.27 3.98 10.11
N GLY A 211 -5.36 2.80 9.54
CA GLY A 211 -5.63 1.56 10.26
C GLY A 211 -6.78 0.78 9.67
N ILE A 212 -7.15 -0.34 10.31
CA ILE A 212 -8.12 -1.31 9.79
C ILE A 212 -9.56 -0.77 9.68
N LYS A 213 -9.86 0.34 10.36
CA LYS A 213 -11.15 1.04 10.34
C LYS A 213 -11.10 2.39 9.61
N ALA A 214 -9.92 2.80 9.13
CA ALA A 214 -9.77 4.08 8.45
C ALA A 214 -10.39 4.00 7.05
N LEU A 215 -11.05 5.10 6.65
CA LEU A 215 -11.84 5.16 5.42
C LEU A 215 -11.14 5.93 4.30
N GLY A 216 -10.08 6.67 4.61
CA GLY A 216 -9.35 7.48 3.63
C GLY A 216 -8.62 6.63 2.59
N ILE A 217 -8.67 7.08 1.34
CA ILE A 217 -8.07 6.43 0.17
C ILE A 217 -7.21 7.45 -0.56
N SER A 218 -5.91 7.18 -0.68
CA SER A 218 -5.03 8.00 -1.52
C SER A 218 -5.40 7.85 -3.00
N VAL A 219 -5.42 8.98 -3.71
CA VAL A 219 -5.71 9.03 -5.15
C VAL A 219 -4.46 8.80 -5.99
N GLY A 220 -3.28 8.70 -5.35
CA GLY A 220 -1.99 8.58 -6.05
C GLY A 220 -1.46 9.90 -6.62
N THR A 221 -2.08 11.02 -6.29
CA THR A 221 -1.67 12.37 -6.71
C THR A 221 -0.60 12.96 -5.78
N PHE A 222 -0.15 14.18 -6.10
CA PHE A 222 0.80 14.94 -5.27
C PHE A 222 0.22 16.27 -4.79
N ILE A 223 0.84 16.82 -3.76
CA ILE A 223 0.61 18.19 -3.29
C ILE A 223 1.83 19.05 -3.59
N ALA A 224 1.59 20.19 -4.22
CA ALA A 224 2.54 21.27 -4.41
C ALA A 224 2.22 22.37 -3.40
N LYS A 225 3.20 22.80 -2.61
CA LYS A 225 3.01 23.90 -1.65
C LYS A 225 4.30 24.64 -1.38
N LYS A 226 4.20 25.90 -0.95
CA LYS A 226 5.32 26.61 -0.35
C LYS A 226 5.40 26.34 1.15
N ASP A 227 6.58 26.47 1.71
CA ASP A 227 6.79 26.32 3.15
C ASP A 227 5.91 27.31 3.93
N GLY A 228 5.20 26.79 4.94
CA GLY A 228 4.28 27.57 5.76
C GLY A 228 2.85 27.71 5.21
N GLU A 229 2.57 27.26 3.98
CA GLU A 229 1.20 27.24 3.45
C GLU A 229 0.39 26.03 3.96
N GLU A 230 -0.91 26.26 4.17
CA GLU A 230 -1.87 25.22 4.56
C GLU A 230 -2.13 24.23 3.41
N MET A 231 -2.54 23.01 3.76
CA MET A 231 -2.89 22.00 2.78
C MET A 231 -4.28 22.28 2.19
N SER A 232 -4.34 22.35 0.86
CA SER A 232 -5.55 22.67 0.09
C SER A 232 -6.17 21.45 -0.61
N LEU A 233 -5.68 20.24 -0.31
CA LEU A 233 -6.15 18.99 -0.91
C LEU A 233 -6.75 18.04 0.12
N SER A 234 -7.57 17.12 -0.35
CA SER A 234 -8.13 16.00 0.42
C SER A 234 -7.88 14.68 -0.29
N CYS A 235 -8.21 13.56 0.36
CA CYS A 235 -8.22 12.23 -0.26
C CYS A 235 -9.66 11.69 -0.33
N LEU A 236 -9.89 10.60 -1.07
CA LEU A 236 -11.23 10.01 -1.16
C LEU A 236 -11.61 9.28 0.14
N LYS A 237 -12.90 9.09 0.36
CA LYS A 237 -13.46 8.36 1.49
C LYS A 237 -14.25 7.14 1.00
N ASN A 238 -13.96 5.96 1.56
CA ASN A 238 -14.79 4.79 1.31
C ASN A 238 -16.04 4.79 2.20
N LEU A 239 -17.22 4.77 1.58
CA LEU A 239 -18.50 4.64 2.26
C LEU A 239 -19.10 3.23 2.13
N ASN A 240 -18.56 2.37 1.27
CA ASN A 240 -18.96 0.98 1.13
C ASN A 240 -18.16 0.08 2.09
N LEU A 241 -18.66 -0.04 3.32
CA LEU A 241 -18.02 -0.81 4.39
C LEU A 241 -18.23 -2.34 4.27
N SER A 242 -18.88 -2.82 3.21
CA SER A 242 -18.94 -4.25 2.90
C SER A 242 -17.66 -4.76 2.24
N TYR A 243 -16.78 -3.85 1.79
CA TYR A 243 -15.52 -4.15 1.10
C TYR A 243 -15.68 -5.20 -0.01
N PRO A 244 -16.54 -4.95 -1.01
CA PRO A 244 -16.92 -5.94 -2.01
C PRO A 244 -15.74 -6.39 -2.91
N SER A 245 -14.68 -5.58 -2.95
CA SER A 245 -13.45 -5.86 -3.70
C SER A 245 -12.42 -6.70 -2.94
N MET A 246 -12.72 -7.14 -1.71
CA MET A 246 -11.87 -8.09 -0.98
C MET A 246 -11.91 -9.49 -1.61
N PRO A 247 -10.80 -10.25 -1.60
CA PRO A 247 -10.78 -11.59 -2.15
C PRO A 247 -11.61 -12.56 -1.29
N ASN A 248 -12.35 -13.47 -1.95
CA ASN A 248 -12.96 -14.62 -1.28
C ASN A 248 -11.91 -15.70 -0.95
N LEU A 249 -12.31 -16.79 -0.29
CA LEU A 249 -11.37 -17.83 0.16
C LEU A 249 -10.59 -18.48 -1.01
N ASP A 250 -11.25 -18.76 -2.14
CA ASP A 250 -10.59 -19.37 -3.30
C ASP A 250 -9.57 -18.42 -3.93
N GLN A 251 -9.91 -17.13 -4.03
CA GLN A 251 -9.02 -16.08 -4.51
C GLN A 251 -7.84 -15.87 -3.58
N VAL A 252 -8.06 -15.92 -2.26
CA VAL A 252 -7.00 -15.95 -1.25
C VAL A 252 -6.06 -17.12 -1.47
N GLN A 253 -6.59 -18.33 -1.66
CA GLN A 253 -5.74 -19.51 -1.89
C GLN A 253 -4.89 -19.34 -3.15
N ALA A 254 -5.46 -18.79 -4.23
CA ALA A 254 -4.72 -18.49 -5.45
C ALA A 254 -3.64 -17.42 -5.24
N LEU A 255 -3.92 -16.35 -4.48
CA LEU A 255 -2.94 -15.32 -4.12
C LEU A 255 -1.74 -15.92 -3.38
N ILE A 256 -2.01 -16.76 -2.38
CA ILE A 256 -0.98 -17.41 -1.57
C ILE A 256 -0.17 -18.39 -2.43
N GLN A 257 -0.81 -19.18 -3.30
CA GLN A 257 -0.07 -20.07 -4.21
C GLN A 257 0.85 -19.31 -5.17
N ALA A 258 0.43 -18.13 -5.61
CA ALA A 258 1.20 -17.33 -6.57
C ALA A 258 2.34 -16.54 -5.93
N TYR A 259 2.11 -15.98 -4.75
CA TYR A 259 2.98 -14.94 -4.18
C TYR A 259 3.48 -15.21 -2.76
N ALA A 260 3.07 -16.30 -2.11
CA ALA A 260 3.58 -16.58 -0.76
C ALA A 260 5.10 -16.75 -0.77
N PRO A 261 5.77 -16.28 0.29
CA PRO A 261 7.21 -16.45 0.41
C PRO A 261 7.57 -17.93 0.45
N VAL A 262 8.65 -18.27 -0.24
CA VAL A 262 9.28 -19.60 -0.13
C VAL A 262 10.35 -19.52 0.95
N VAL A 263 10.24 -20.38 1.97
CA VAL A 263 11.20 -20.45 3.08
C VAL A 263 12.20 -21.57 2.81
N TYR A 264 13.48 -21.22 2.82
CA TYR A 264 14.59 -22.16 2.71
C TYR A 264 15.26 -22.31 4.07
N PHE A 265 15.45 -23.55 4.49
CA PHE A 265 16.17 -23.88 5.72
C PHE A 265 17.62 -24.15 5.41
N HIS A 266 18.52 -23.61 6.24
CA HIS A 266 19.92 -23.99 6.18
C HIS A 266 20.05 -25.50 6.46
N PRO A 267 20.98 -26.24 5.80
CA PRO A 267 21.17 -27.67 6.07
C PRO A 267 21.46 -28.00 7.55
N ASP A 268 22.06 -27.05 8.27
CA ASP A 268 22.35 -27.17 9.71
C ASP A 268 21.25 -26.60 10.62
N GLU A 269 20.06 -26.29 10.09
CA GLU A 269 18.92 -25.85 10.89
C GLU A 269 18.56 -26.91 11.94
N LYS A 270 18.45 -26.48 13.19
CA LYS A 270 18.14 -27.34 14.34
C LYS A 270 16.75 -27.11 14.89
N TYR A 271 16.18 -25.94 14.63
CA TYR A 271 14.90 -25.52 15.15
C TYR A 271 13.98 -25.23 13.97
N PHE A 272 13.03 -26.12 13.75
CA PHE A 272 12.06 -26.01 12.68
C PHE A 272 10.78 -25.37 13.19
N PRO A 273 9.96 -24.79 12.29
CA PRO A 273 8.63 -24.37 12.66
C PRO A 273 7.75 -25.57 13.03
N SER A 274 6.63 -25.28 13.67
CA SER A 274 5.54 -26.23 13.92
C SER A 274 4.20 -25.50 13.85
N SER A 275 3.09 -26.24 13.86
CA SER A 275 1.81 -25.62 14.22
C SER A 275 1.77 -25.26 15.70
N VAL A 276 0.92 -24.30 16.04
CA VAL A 276 0.59 -23.92 17.42
C VAL A 276 -0.07 -25.10 18.15
N SER A 277 -0.96 -25.83 17.49
CA SER A 277 -1.61 -27.02 18.06
C SER A 277 -0.61 -28.12 18.42
N TRP A 278 0.39 -28.38 17.55
CA TRP A 278 1.46 -29.32 17.88
C TRP A 278 2.25 -28.85 19.09
N PHE A 279 2.59 -27.57 19.16
CA PHE A 279 3.33 -27.01 20.29
C PHE A 279 2.60 -27.19 21.63
N PHE A 280 1.28 -26.92 21.67
CA PHE A 280 0.46 -27.14 22.86
C PHE A 280 0.38 -28.61 23.25
N GLN A 281 0.14 -29.51 22.29
CA GLN A 281 0.05 -30.95 22.53
C GLN A 281 1.37 -31.58 23.02
N ASN A 282 2.50 -30.91 22.80
CA ASN A 282 3.83 -31.42 23.15
C ASN A 282 4.43 -30.75 24.40
N GLY A 283 3.57 -30.21 25.27
CA GLY A 283 3.94 -29.88 26.65
C GLY A 283 4.26 -28.41 26.91
N ALA A 284 3.85 -27.49 26.03
CA ALA A 284 3.93 -26.07 26.32
C ALA A 284 3.16 -25.71 27.61
N LEU A 285 3.72 -24.79 28.39
CA LEU A 285 3.24 -24.44 29.72
C LEU A 285 2.78 -22.98 29.76
N LEU A 286 1.66 -22.73 30.44
CA LEU A 286 1.17 -21.40 30.80
C LEU A 286 1.61 -21.07 32.22
N TYR A 287 2.33 -19.97 32.35
CA TYR A 287 2.75 -19.41 33.62
C TYR A 287 1.85 -18.26 34.02
N THR A 288 1.68 -18.11 35.34
CA THR A 288 0.94 -17.02 35.97
C THR A 288 1.84 -16.34 36.97
N LYS A 289 1.88 -15.00 36.94
CA LYS A 289 2.64 -14.18 37.87
C LYS A 289 2.23 -14.45 39.32
N GLY A 290 3.19 -14.71 40.18
CA GLY A 290 2.99 -15.11 41.58
C GLY A 290 2.67 -16.60 41.79
N GLN A 291 2.61 -17.40 40.72
CA GLN A 291 2.41 -18.86 40.76
C GLN A 291 3.45 -19.59 39.89
N GLU A 292 4.66 -19.04 39.75
CA GLU A 292 5.69 -19.52 38.83
C GLU A 292 6.18 -20.94 39.13
N SER A 293 6.04 -21.40 40.37
CA SER A 293 6.41 -22.75 40.79
C SER A 293 5.41 -23.83 40.36
N ASN A 294 4.23 -23.45 39.85
CA ASN A 294 3.17 -24.38 39.45
C ASN A 294 2.53 -23.97 38.11
N PRO A 295 3.29 -24.01 37.00
CA PRO A 295 2.75 -23.73 35.68
C PRO A 295 1.76 -24.83 35.24
N VAL A 296 0.82 -24.46 34.37
CA VAL A 296 -0.24 -25.37 33.91
C VAL A 296 0.00 -25.74 32.45
N LEU A 297 -0.25 -27.00 32.08
CA LEU A 297 -0.24 -27.42 30.68
C LEU A 297 -1.27 -26.62 29.88
N ILE A 298 -0.84 -26.14 28.70
CA ILE A 298 -1.77 -25.51 27.77
C ILE A 298 -2.68 -26.60 27.19
N ALA A 299 -3.99 -26.36 27.21
CA ALA A 299 -4.98 -27.24 26.60
C ALA A 299 -4.68 -27.41 25.11
N GLN A 300 -5.02 -28.56 24.53
CA GLN A 300 -4.67 -28.87 23.14
C GLN A 300 -5.25 -27.87 22.12
N ASP A 301 -6.37 -27.23 22.47
CA ASP A 301 -7.05 -26.19 21.71
C ASP A 301 -6.73 -24.76 22.20
N GLY A 302 -5.88 -24.63 23.22
CA GLY A 302 -5.55 -23.36 23.85
C GLY A 302 -6.66 -22.75 24.70
N SER A 303 -7.72 -23.50 25.04
CA SER A 303 -8.90 -22.99 25.76
C SER A 303 -8.61 -22.38 27.14
N ASN A 304 -7.51 -22.77 27.78
CA ASN A 304 -7.08 -22.22 29.07
C ASN A 304 -6.13 -21.02 28.95
N LEU A 305 -5.84 -20.53 27.74
CA LEU A 305 -5.09 -19.29 27.56
C LEU A 305 -5.97 -18.07 27.91
N PRO A 306 -5.37 -17.00 28.46
CA PRO A 306 -6.09 -15.75 28.72
C PRO A 306 -6.81 -15.24 27.47
N GLN A 307 -8.09 -14.91 27.62
CA GLN A 307 -8.94 -14.39 26.55
C GLN A 307 -9.17 -12.90 26.75
N ASN A 308 -8.86 -12.10 25.73
CA ASN A 308 -8.96 -10.63 25.75
C ASN A 308 -8.01 -9.95 26.77
N GLY A 309 -7.96 -8.61 26.76
CA GLY A 309 -7.14 -7.82 27.69
C GLY A 309 -5.98 -7.08 27.03
N SER A 310 -5.21 -6.37 27.86
CA SER A 310 -3.96 -5.71 27.45
C SER A 310 -2.77 -6.58 27.82
N ASN A 311 -1.58 -6.25 27.27
CA ASN A 311 -0.34 -6.87 27.70
C ASN A 311 0.03 -6.36 29.11
N ASP A 312 -0.46 -7.04 30.14
CA ASP A 312 -0.32 -6.71 31.56
C ASP A 312 0.83 -7.47 32.25
N GLY A 313 1.47 -8.39 31.53
CA GLY A 313 2.57 -9.22 32.02
C GLY A 313 2.15 -10.24 33.09
N ASN A 314 0.86 -10.54 33.24
CA ASN A 314 0.38 -11.50 34.23
C ASN A 314 0.54 -12.96 33.80
N TYR A 315 0.66 -13.22 32.49
CA TYR A 315 0.77 -14.56 31.93
C TYR A 315 1.84 -14.60 30.84
N TRP A 316 2.53 -15.74 30.72
CA TRP A 316 3.42 -16.03 29.60
C TRP A 316 3.43 -17.52 29.29
N ILE A 317 3.81 -17.86 28.07
CA ILE A 317 4.00 -19.24 27.63
C ILE A 317 5.48 -19.56 27.70
N ASP A 318 5.84 -20.71 28.24
CA ASP A 318 7.21 -21.22 28.25
C ASP A 318 7.25 -22.73 27.97
N LEU A 319 8.47 -23.24 27.82
CA LEU A 319 8.77 -24.63 27.52
C LEU A 319 8.58 -25.53 28.76
N PRO A 320 8.46 -26.86 28.56
CA PRO A 320 8.46 -27.82 29.66
C PRO A 320 9.65 -27.62 30.61
N THR A 321 9.42 -27.88 31.90
CA THR A 321 10.47 -27.83 32.93
C THR A 321 11.46 -28.98 32.82
N ASP A 322 11.04 -30.13 32.29
CA ASP A 322 11.95 -31.24 31.95
C ASP A 322 12.84 -30.87 30.77
N LYS A 323 14.15 -31.02 30.93
CA LYS A 323 15.14 -30.60 29.93
C LYS A 323 15.01 -31.38 28.61
N ASN A 324 14.73 -32.68 28.66
CA ASN A 324 14.63 -33.49 27.44
C ASN A 324 13.36 -33.15 26.67
N ALA A 325 12.25 -32.93 27.36
CA ALA A 325 11.00 -32.45 26.78
C ALA A 325 11.17 -31.04 26.20
N SER A 326 11.81 -30.13 26.94
CA SER A 326 12.16 -28.78 26.48
C SER A 326 13.01 -28.82 25.20
N ASP A 327 14.11 -29.57 25.20
CA ASP A 327 15.01 -29.68 24.04
C ASP A 327 14.34 -30.36 22.84
N SER A 328 13.40 -31.27 23.07
CA SER A 328 12.59 -31.88 22.01
C SER A 328 11.56 -30.91 21.44
N LEU A 329 10.89 -30.13 22.29
CA LEU A 329 9.90 -29.14 21.87
C LEU A 329 10.54 -28.00 21.07
N LYS A 330 11.73 -27.53 21.49
CA LYS A 330 12.50 -26.49 20.78
C LYS A 330 12.82 -26.86 19.34
N LYS A 331 13.07 -28.14 19.04
CA LYS A 331 13.37 -28.61 17.67
C LYS A 331 12.20 -28.38 16.70
N GLY A 332 10.99 -28.24 17.22
CA GLY A 332 9.78 -28.12 16.43
C GLY A 332 9.48 -29.35 15.60
N ASN A 333 8.55 -29.19 14.65
CA ASN A 333 8.06 -30.28 13.84
C ASN A 333 7.63 -29.78 12.47
N LEU A 334 8.54 -29.89 11.50
CA LEU A 334 8.30 -29.40 10.14
C LEU A 334 7.10 -30.09 9.47
N GLN A 335 6.80 -31.34 9.84
CA GLN A 335 5.67 -32.07 9.27
C GLN A 335 4.31 -31.52 9.71
N SER A 336 4.23 -30.93 10.90
CA SER A 336 3.03 -30.29 11.44
C SER A 336 3.00 -28.78 11.20
N ALA A 337 4.06 -28.21 10.61
CA ALA A 337 4.18 -26.78 10.40
C ALA A 337 3.08 -26.23 9.48
N GLU A 338 2.51 -25.11 9.88
CA GLU A 338 1.45 -24.40 9.17
C GLU A 338 1.81 -22.91 9.08
N SER A 339 1.38 -22.27 8.00
CA SER A 339 1.40 -20.81 7.88
C SER A 339 0.07 -20.25 8.33
N TYR A 340 0.08 -19.29 9.25
CA TYR A 340 -1.11 -18.56 9.69
C TYR A 340 -1.23 -17.28 8.89
N ILE A 341 -2.31 -17.15 8.13
CA ILE A 341 -2.49 -16.07 7.17
C ILE A 341 -3.61 -15.16 7.67
N HIS A 342 -3.28 -13.90 7.92
CA HIS A 342 -4.25 -12.89 8.31
C HIS A 342 -4.44 -11.92 7.14
N ILE A 343 -5.68 -11.84 6.68
CA ILE A 343 -6.07 -11.05 5.51
C ILE A 343 -7.10 -10.04 5.95
N LYS A 344 -6.87 -8.77 5.63
CA LYS A 344 -7.74 -7.67 6.03
C LYS A 344 -7.72 -6.54 5.01
N PRO A 345 -8.79 -5.75 4.92
CA PRO A 345 -8.76 -4.53 4.13
C PRO A 345 -7.74 -3.54 4.70
N ALA A 346 -7.09 -2.81 3.81
CA ALA A 346 -6.17 -1.73 4.12
C ALA A 346 -6.39 -0.54 3.17
N LEU A 347 -5.87 0.63 3.55
CA LEU A 347 -5.93 1.86 2.74
C LEU A 347 -7.35 2.17 2.26
N GLY A 348 -8.28 2.30 3.22
CA GLY A 348 -9.69 2.53 2.93
C GLY A 348 -10.40 1.37 2.24
N GLY A 349 -9.83 0.16 2.26
CA GLY A 349 -10.40 -1.03 1.61
C GLY A 349 -10.10 -1.14 0.12
N THR A 350 -9.18 -0.32 -0.41
CA THR A 350 -8.70 -0.42 -1.80
C THR A 350 -7.50 -1.36 -1.94
N PHE A 351 -6.90 -1.77 -0.82
CA PHE A 351 -5.81 -2.74 -0.76
C PHE A 351 -6.17 -3.89 0.19
N THR A 352 -5.57 -5.05 -0.08
CA THR A 352 -5.62 -6.21 0.81
C THR A 352 -4.28 -6.34 1.51
N ASP A 353 -4.25 -6.19 2.83
CA ASP A 353 -3.07 -6.49 3.64
C ASP A 353 -3.06 -7.99 3.96
N ILE A 354 -1.93 -8.64 3.67
CA ILE A 354 -1.72 -10.08 3.87
C ILE A 354 -0.50 -10.25 4.78
N ALA A 355 -0.75 -10.62 6.03
CA ALA A 355 0.30 -10.98 6.96
C ALA A 355 0.42 -12.51 7.03
N VAL A 356 1.61 -13.03 6.74
CA VAL A 356 1.93 -14.46 6.80
C VAL A 356 2.83 -14.72 8.01
N TRP A 357 2.36 -15.56 8.92
CA TRP A 357 3.07 -15.93 10.14
C TRP A 357 3.49 -17.39 10.09
N ILE A 358 4.71 -17.66 10.53
CA ILE A 358 5.25 -19.00 10.70
C ILE A 358 5.64 -19.13 12.17
N PHE A 359 5.04 -20.09 12.85
CA PHE A 359 5.29 -20.30 14.26
C PHE A 359 6.52 -21.18 14.49
N TYR A 360 7.45 -20.68 15.30
CA TYR A 360 8.60 -21.44 15.78
C TYR A 360 8.46 -21.65 17.29
N PRO A 361 8.49 -22.90 17.78
CA PRO A 361 8.57 -23.17 19.22
C PRO A 361 9.76 -22.51 19.90
N PHE A 362 10.85 -22.32 19.16
CA PHE A 362 12.06 -21.69 19.65
C PHE A 362 12.80 -20.99 18.52
N ASN A 363 13.08 -19.70 18.72
CA ASN A 363 13.91 -18.88 17.84
C ASN A 363 15.15 -18.43 18.61
N GLY A 364 16.06 -19.38 18.87
CA GLY A 364 17.29 -19.12 19.65
C GLY A 364 18.12 -17.93 19.16
N THR A 365 19.18 -17.58 19.89
CA THR A 365 20.09 -16.52 19.45
C THR A 365 20.66 -16.86 18.07
N GLY A 366 20.38 -16.00 17.07
CA GLY A 366 20.81 -16.21 15.69
C GLY A 366 22.32 -16.50 15.65
N LYS A 367 22.70 -17.54 14.92
CA LYS A 367 24.12 -17.85 14.70
C LYS A 367 24.55 -17.13 13.42
N ILE A 368 25.22 -15.99 13.58
CA ILE A 368 26.01 -15.41 12.50
C ILE A 368 27.29 -16.22 12.46
N ASN A 369 27.38 -17.19 11.56
CA ASN A 369 28.63 -17.89 11.27
C ASN A 369 29.26 -17.28 10.03
#